data_AF-A0A9W6WFX8-F1
#
_entry.id   AF-A0A9W6WFX8-F1
#
_cell.length_a   1.000
_cell.length_b   1.000
_cell.length_c   1.000
_cell.angle_alpha   90.00
_cell.angle_beta   90.00
_cell.angle_gamma   90.00
#
_symmetry.space_group_name_H-M   'P 1'
#
loop_
_entity.id
_entity.type
_entity.pdbx_description
1 polymer ?
#
loop_
_entity_poly.entity_id
_entity_poly.type
_entity_poly.pdbx_seq_one_letter_code
_entity_poly.pdbx_strand_id
1 'polypeptide(L)'
;MIHFLLNTLNFNNVAIIQEGVSATFGSGISSACVVDIGSATTKISCVEDGSVIQNSPVELSYGGDDITRFFIKNLLHSQFPYKEISLNNVYDLKLSNELKEKFITFEDANIAVQMYNFQVRNPGKLAQKFEFKIFDEVMISPMGLFYPDIFNETETVNNNIIHDDKGNETLKGDKNSVVRGIKNPPKYVRVNGLFDGEFHDEDDENYNDPVSKSNENEIKNQWITKMDTVSALEHLISLDEDSKNSNDDSNTGTGSGRGRHKNSSNNNINNNNNNDDDEANTSIYDDDENDKDNSKNRRIANLKDNQEIIEINNEKLILNSNKISNIKYNMTPLDLAIIESITYSSFTDSSRMSRLYSNILLVGGSSTITGLDSILVDRLHIWRSKLIGNNKLDEVIKLVNSFKSEYDSNKQALFNKYKDEMNKYSNAVNHANSASSVTPAATTAATASGTGTAVGTPAPSGEVEADNQSIVIPPKPKKPVIDPFKLSKSQLNQINELVDSGSTLPIEILSSSRDIEPSLLIWKGGSVYARLKIVNEVWVNSEQWDKLGSRCLNYATLFNY
;
A
#
# COMPACT_ATOMS: atom_id res chain seq x y z
N MET A 1 -3.65 20.87 14.38
CA MET A 1 -4.83 21.70 13.99
C MET A 1 -5.85 21.84 15.12
N ILE A 2 -6.42 20.75 15.65
CA ILE A 2 -7.45 20.82 16.71
C ILE A 2 -6.99 21.65 17.91
N HIS A 3 -5.80 21.36 18.44
CA HIS A 3 -5.20 22.14 19.53
C HIS A 3 -5.10 23.64 19.22
N PHE A 4 -4.72 24.00 17.99
CA PHE A 4 -4.64 25.41 17.57
C PHE A 4 -6.03 26.07 17.57
N LEU A 5 -7.06 25.39 17.05
CA LEU A 5 -8.42 25.90 17.03
C LEU A 5 -8.98 26.09 18.45
N LEU A 6 -8.80 25.09 19.33
CA LEU A 6 -9.35 25.10 20.68
C LEU A 6 -8.57 25.99 21.64
N ASN A 7 -7.25 25.83 21.73
CA ASN A 7 -6.43 26.46 22.76
C ASN A 7 -5.79 27.79 22.32
N THR A 8 -5.56 28.00 21.01
CA THR A 8 -4.96 29.24 20.50
C THR A 8 -6.01 30.24 20.02
N LEU A 9 -6.97 29.77 19.22
CA LEU A 9 -8.04 30.61 18.68
C LEU A 9 -9.30 30.64 19.55
N ASN A 10 -9.37 29.83 20.61
CA ASN A 10 -10.48 29.76 21.56
C ASN A 10 -11.84 29.45 20.91
N PHE A 11 -11.85 28.60 19.87
CA PHE A 11 -13.12 28.03 19.37
C PHE A 11 -13.74 27.14 20.46
N ASN A 12 -15.06 27.21 20.60
CA ASN A 12 -15.76 26.45 21.65
C ASN A 12 -15.67 24.94 21.45
N ASN A 13 -15.91 24.48 20.22
CA ASN A 13 -15.89 23.07 19.85
C ASN A 13 -15.33 22.87 18.44
N VAL A 14 -14.76 21.70 18.17
CA VAL A 14 -14.28 21.26 16.86
C VAL A 14 -14.81 19.85 16.58
N ALA A 15 -15.28 19.62 15.37
CA ALA A 15 -15.61 18.30 14.85
C ALA A 15 -14.86 18.10 13.53
N ILE A 16 -14.54 16.84 13.19
CA ILE A 16 -13.82 16.50 11.97
C ILE A 16 -14.63 15.55 11.09
N ILE A 17 -14.40 15.64 9.78
CA ILE A 17 -15.00 14.79 8.74
C ILE A 17 -13.96 14.61 7.64
N GLN A 18 -13.91 13.41 7.04
CA GLN A 18 -13.02 13.12 5.93
C GLN A 18 -13.53 13.74 4.63
N GLU A 19 -12.63 14.16 3.73
CA GLU A 19 -12.96 14.86 2.48
C GLU A 19 -13.93 14.04 1.59
N GLY A 20 -13.70 12.73 1.42
CA GLY A 20 -14.59 11.85 0.64
C GLY A 20 -16.01 11.75 1.22
N VAL A 21 -16.15 11.60 2.55
CA VAL A 21 -17.45 11.57 3.23
C VAL A 21 -18.15 12.94 3.13
N SER A 22 -17.37 14.01 3.21
CA SER A 22 -17.89 15.36 3.02
C SER A 22 -18.40 15.54 1.57
N ALA A 23 -17.65 15.11 0.55
CA ALA A 23 -18.06 15.20 -0.84
C ALA A 23 -19.40 14.46 -1.11
N THR A 24 -19.55 13.26 -0.55
CA THR A 24 -20.80 12.47 -0.66
C THR A 24 -21.99 13.12 0.05
N PHE A 25 -21.79 13.76 1.21
CA PHE A 25 -22.84 14.58 1.83
C PHE A 25 -23.17 15.83 1.01
N GLY A 26 -22.18 16.43 0.34
CA GLY A 26 -22.36 17.59 -0.52
C GLY A 26 -23.18 17.29 -1.77
N SER A 27 -22.96 16.11 -2.37
CA SER A 27 -23.69 15.61 -3.54
C SER A 27 -25.02 14.94 -3.19
N GLY A 28 -25.18 14.44 -1.95
CA GLY A 28 -26.36 13.69 -1.53
C GLY A 28 -26.36 12.24 -1.98
N ILE A 29 -25.18 11.65 -2.22
CA ILE A 29 -25.00 10.27 -2.68
C ILE A 29 -24.45 9.44 -1.52
N SER A 30 -24.99 8.24 -1.26
CA SER A 30 -24.55 7.40 -0.13
C SER A 30 -23.34 6.52 -0.43
N SER A 31 -23.09 6.19 -1.71
CA SER A 31 -21.96 5.36 -2.14
C SER A 31 -21.36 5.92 -3.43
N ALA A 32 -20.07 6.26 -3.42
CA ALA A 32 -19.37 6.85 -4.56
C ALA A 32 -17.87 6.59 -4.48
N CYS A 33 -17.21 6.53 -5.64
CA CYS A 33 -15.77 6.72 -5.74
C CYS A 33 -15.51 8.22 -5.91
N VAL A 34 -14.99 8.89 -4.88
CA VAL A 34 -14.72 10.33 -4.89
C VAL A 34 -13.33 10.57 -5.45
N VAL A 35 -13.23 11.40 -6.48
CA VAL A 35 -11.97 11.82 -7.15
C VAL A 35 -11.81 13.32 -6.98
N ASP A 36 -10.99 13.76 -6.04
CA ASP A 36 -10.69 15.17 -5.75
C ASP A 36 -9.38 15.61 -6.42
N ILE A 37 -9.51 16.33 -7.54
CA ILE A 37 -8.36 16.90 -8.26
C ILE A 37 -8.08 18.31 -7.71
N GLY A 38 -7.15 18.37 -6.75
CA GLY A 38 -6.70 19.59 -6.12
C GLY A 38 -5.63 20.35 -6.90
N SER A 39 -4.94 21.27 -6.23
CA SER A 39 -3.84 22.04 -6.80
C SER A 39 -2.55 21.19 -6.86
N ALA A 40 -2.10 20.69 -5.71
CA ALA A 40 -0.82 19.99 -5.61
C ALA A 40 -0.93 18.46 -5.55
N THR A 41 -2.12 17.94 -5.29
CA THR A 41 -2.38 16.50 -5.15
C THR A 41 -3.75 16.16 -5.72
N THR A 42 -3.91 14.90 -6.14
CA THR A 42 -5.21 14.32 -6.47
C THR A 42 -5.51 13.19 -5.50
N LYS A 43 -6.67 13.23 -4.84
CA LYS A 43 -7.06 12.24 -3.83
C LYS A 43 -8.23 11.42 -4.34
N ILE A 44 -8.14 10.10 -4.20
CA ILE A 44 -9.22 9.18 -4.58
C ILE A 44 -9.61 8.38 -3.34
N SER A 45 -10.91 8.20 -3.10
CA SER A 45 -11.39 7.35 -2.02
C SER A 45 -12.79 6.82 -2.31
N CYS A 46 -13.02 5.54 -2.05
CA CYS A 46 -14.35 4.97 -2.13
C CYS A 46 -15.08 5.16 -0.80
N VAL A 47 -16.31 5.64 -0.85
CA VAL A 47 -17.16 5.92 0.30
C VAL A 47 -18.43 5.08 0.18
N GLU A 48 -18.87 4.50 1.29
CA GLU A 48 -20.15 3.81 1.40
C GLU A 48 -20.73 4.05 2.80
N ASP A 49 -22.02 4.39 2.85
CA ASP A 49 -22.80 4.58 4.08
C ASP A 49 -22.15 5.50 5.12
N GLY A 50 -21.48 6.57 4.63
CA GLY A 50 -20.87 7.59 5.48
C GLY A 50 -19.48 7.24 6.02
N SER A 51 -18.86 6.16 5.54
CA SER A 51 -17.49 5.79 5.86
C SER A 51 -16.63 5.68 4.60
N VAL A 52 -15.37 6.08 4.70
CA VAL A 52 -14.36 5.73 3.70
C VAL A 52 -14.06 4.24 3.81
N ILE A 53 -14.08 3.52 2.69
CA ILE A 53 -13.76 2.09 2.65
C ILE A 53 -12.25 1.91 2.79
N GLN A 54 -11.82 1.01 3.68
CA GLN A 54 -10.41 0.68 3.86
C GLN A 54 -9.75 0.22 2.56
N ASN A 55 -8.43 0.44 2.44
CA ASN A 55 -7.63 0.10 1.26
C ASN A 55 -8.01 0.77 -0.06
N SER A 56 -9.06 1.60 -0.08
CA SER A 56 -9.45 2.41 -1.24
C SER A 56 -8.71 3.76 -1.36
N PRO A 57 -8.29 4.44 -0.27
CA PRO A 57 -7.71 5.78 -0.40
C PRO A 57 -6.42 5.77 -1.21
N VAL A 58 -6.26 6.75 -2.07
CA VAL A 58 -5.07 6.95 -2.90
C VAL A 58 -4.76 8.45 -2.91
N GLU A 59 -3.48 8.80 -2.79
CA GLU A 59 -3.02 10.17 -2.99
C GLU A 59 -1.95 10.21 -4.07
N LEU A 60 -2.31 10.82 -5.19
CA LEU A 60 -1.43 11.08 -6.31
C LEU A 60 -0.72 12.41 -6.09
N SER A 61 0.58 12.41 -6.35
CA SER A 61 1.50 13.52 -6.10
C SER A 61 1.51 14.55 -7.24
N TYR A 62 0.38 14.73 -7.91
CA TYR A 62 0.17 15.73 -8.95
C TYR A 62 -1.25 16.28 -8.93
N GLY A 63 -1.42 17.51 -9.44
CA GLY A 63 -2.73 18.16 -9.58
C GLY A 63 -2.70 19.34 -10.55
N GLY A 64 -3.56 20.32 -10.29
CA GLY A 64 -3.70 21.52 -11.11
C GLY A 64 -2.45 22.38 -11.26
N ASP A 65 -1.55 22.39 -10.28
CA ASP A 65 -0.29 23.15 -10.34
C ASP A 65 0.67 22.52 -11.35
N ASP A 66 0.69 21.19 -11.42
CA ASP A 66 1.50 20.45 -12.40
C ASP A 66 0.98 20.67 -13.82
N ILE A 67 -0.35 20.67 -13.98
CA ILE A 67 -1.00 21.02 -15.26
C ILE A 67 -0.66 22.47 -15.62
N THR A 68 -0.79 23.43 -14.70
CA THR A 68 -0.44 24.84 -14.94
C THR A 68 1.02 24.95 -15.39
N ARG A 69 1.93 24.31 -14.65
CA ARG A 69 3.36 24.35 -14.95
C ARG A 69 3.69 23.74 -16.30
N PHE A 70 3.12 22.59 -16.63
CA PHE A 70 3.34 21.93 -17.91
C PHE A 70 2.71 22.73 -19.07
N PHE A 71 1.54 23.31 -18.85
CA PHE A 71 0.89 24.20 -19.81
C PHE A 71 1.75 25.42 -20.15
N ILE A 72 2.28 26.13 -19.16
CA ILE A 72 3.17 27.28 -19.40
C ILE A 72 4.45 26.87 -20.12
N LYS A 73 5.03 25.71 -19.78
CA LYS A 73 6.18 25.16 -20.52
C LYS A 73 5.85 24.93 -22.00
N ASN A 74 4.70 24.32 -22.30
CA ASN A 74 4.26 24.08 -23.67
C ASN A 74 4.03 25.40 -24.42
N LEU A 75 3.39 26.38 -23.80
CA LEU A 75 3.22 27.71 -24.40
C LEU A 75 4.58 28.35 -24.74
N LEU A 76 5.54 28.34 -23.81
CA LEU A 76 6.86 28.91 -24.04
C LEU A 76 7.62 28.20 -25.17
N HIS A 77 7.47 26.89 -25.29
CA HIS A 77 7.99 26.12 -26.42
C HIS A 77 7.37 26.57 -27.75
N SER A 78 6.07 26.88 -27.74
CA SER A 78 5.29 27.41 -28.86
C SER A 78 5.39 28.94 -29.03
N GLN A 79 6.52 29.54 -28.65
CA GLN A 79 6.84 30.97 -28.84
C GLN A 79 5.91 31.94 -28.10
N PHE A 80 5.44 31.59 -26.90
CA PHE A 80 4.64 32.50 -26.07
C PHE A 80 5.29 33.89 -25.91
N PRO A 81 4.53 34.98 -26.07
CA PRO A 81 5.11 36.32 -26.18
C PRO A 81 5.63 36.89 -24.86
N TYR A 82 5.12 36.45 -23.71
CA TYR A 82 5.60 36.85 -22.38
C TYR A 82 6.62 35.82 -21.86
N LYS A 83 7.87 35.95 -22.34
CA LYS A 83 8.92 34.93 -22.21
C LYS A 83 9.51 34.84 -20.80
N GLU A 84 9.43 35.93 -20.06
CA GLU A 84 9.96 36.08 -18.71
C GLU A 84 9.00 35.60 -17.61
N ILE A 85 7.86 35.01 -17.99
CA ILE A 85 6.88 34.48 -17.04
C ILE A 85 7.54 33.50 -16.06
N SER A 86 7.30 33.71 -14.76
CA SER A 86 7.86 32.87 -13.70
C SER A 86 6.80 32.46 -12.70
N LEU A 87 6.63 31.16 -12.48
CA LEU A 87 5.67 30.65 -11.49
C LEU A 87 6.06 30.98 -10.04
N ASN A 88 7.29 31.44 -9.80
CA ASN A 88 7.75 31.91 -8.50
C ASN A 88 7.20 33.31 -8.16
N ASN A 89 6.70 34.03 -9.17
CA ASN A 89 6.05 35.32 -9.00
C ASN A 89 4.54 35.10 -8.87
N VAL A 90 3.95 35.60 -7.77
CA VAL A 90 2.51 35.46 -7.47
C VAL A 90 1.61 36.00 -8.59
N TYR A 91 1.99 37.11 -9.23
CA TYR A 91 1.20 37.70 -10.33
C TYR A 91 1.22 36.82 -11.58
N ASP A 92 2.38 36.25 -11.90
CA ASP A 92 2.58 35.36 -13.04
C ASP A 92 1.96 33.98 -12.79
N LEU A 93 2.02 33.46 -11.56
CA LEU A 93 1.32 32.24 -11.16
C LEU A 93 -0.20 32.42 -11.31
N LYS A 94 -0.73 33.56 -10.85
CA LYS A 94 -2.15 33.88 -11.03
C LYS A 94 -2.53 33.93 -12.51
N LEU A 95 -1.77 34.66 -13.32
CA LEU A 95 -1.96 34.70 -14.77
C LEU A 95 -1.89 33.30 -15.38
N SER A 96 -0.94 32.46 -14.93
CA SER A 96 -0.77 31.10 -15.44
C SER A 96 -1.99 30.23 -15.16
N ASN A 97 -2.55 30.33 -13.95
CA ASN A 97 -3.81 29.66 -13.60
C ASN A 97 -4.99 30.17 -14.42
N GLU A 98 -5.11 31.50 -14.61
CA GLU A 98 -6.15 32.10 -15.47
C GLU A 98 -6.04 31.62 -16.93
N LEU A 99 -4.83 31.52 -17.48
CA LEU A 99 -4.59 30.99 -18.82
C LEU A 99 -4.97 29.50 -18.90
N LYS A 100 -4.56 28.69 -17.92
CA LYS A 100 -4.92 27.27 -17.83
C LYS A 100 -6.45 27.14 -17.83
N GLU A 101 -7.11 27.67 -16.81
CA GLU A 101 -8.56 27.53 -16.58
C GLU A 101 -9.39 27.98 -17.79
N LYS A 102 -8.90 28.98 -18.53
CA LYS A 102 -9.60 29.51 -19.70
C LYS A 102 -9.44 28.66 -20.95
N PHE A 103 -8.29 28.02 -21.16
CA PHE A 103 -7.93 27.46 -22.46
C PHE A 103 -7.83 25.95 -22.51
N ILE A 104 -7.52 25.26 -21.40
CA ILE A 104 -7.37 23.80 -21.45
C ILE A 104 -8.72 23.10 -21.65
N THR A 105 -8.72 22.01 -22.43
CA THR A 105 -9.94 21.28 -22.77
C THR A 105 -9.62 19.87 -23.26
N PHE A 106 -10.52 18.93 -23.00
CA PHE A 106 -10.56 17.62 -23.65
C PHE A 106 -11.61 17.51 -24.75
N GLU A 107 -12.42 18.55 -24.95
CA GLU A 107 -13.35 18.61 -26.08
C GLU A 107 -12.59 18.76 -27.41
N ASP A 108 -12.56 17.69 -28.18
CA ASP A 108 -11.85 17.60 -29.46
C ASP A 108 -12.36 18.61 -30.50
N ALA A 109 -13.66 18.89 -30.49
CA ALA A 109 -14.31 19.89 -31.36
C ALA A 109 -13.76 21.31 -31.18
N ASN A 110 -13.16 21.62 -30.02
CA ASN A 110 -12.60 22.93 -29.72
C ASN A 110 -11.11 23.04 -30.07
N ILE A 111 -10.47 21.96 -30.53
CA ILE A 111 -9.05 21.92 -30.85
C ILE A 111 -8.82 22.42 -32.27
N ALA A 112 -8.44 23.69 -32.37
CA ALA A 112 -8.04 24.33 -33.62
C ALA A 112 -7.01 25.40 -33.34
N VAL A 113 -6.22 25.78 -34.36
CA VAL A 113 -5.28 26.89 -34.22
C VAL A 113 -6.07 28.17 -33.98
N GLN A 114 -6.01 28.69 -32.76
CA GLN A 114 -6.78 29.85 -32.32
C GLN A 114 -5.86 30.96 -31.85
N MET A 115 -6.26 32.21 -32.11
CA MET A 115 -5.53 33.39 -31.68
C MET A 115 -6.24 34.02 -30.48
N TYR A 116 -5.51 34.17 -29.39
CA TYR A 116 -6.01 34.72 -28.15
C TYR A 116 -5.19 35.92 -27.70
N ASN A 117 -5.73 36.63 -26.72
CA ASN A 117 -5.04 37.72 -26.07
C ASN A 117 -5.21 37.64 -24.56
N PHE A 118 -4.22 38.16 -23.85
CA PHE A 118 -4.21 38.28 -22.40
C PHE A 118 -3.56 39.60 -21.98
N GLN A 119 -3.75 39.96 -20.71
CA GLN A 119 -3.19 41.17 -20.13
C GLN A 119 -2.28 40.83 -18.96
N VAL A 120 -1.06 41.34 -18.97
CA VAL A 120 -0.13 41.27 -17.84
C VAL A 120 -0.26 42.54 -17.02
N ARG A 121 -0.49 42.38 -15.71
CA ARG A 121 -0.63 43.49 -14.76
C ARG A 121 0.35 43.30 -13.61
N ASN A 122 1.42 44.09 -13.63
CA ASN A 122 2.45 44.09 -12.60
C ASN A 122 2.37 45.39 -11.79
N PRO A 123 2.58 45.37 -10.45
CA PRO A 123 2.62 46.57 -9.63
C PRO A 123 3.62 47.59 -10.17
N GLY A 124 3.22 48.86 -10.23
CA GLY A 124 4.08 49.95 -10.68
C GLY A 124 4.42 49.94 -12.17
N LYS A 125 3.86 49.02 -12.97
CA LYS A 125 4.01 48.98 -14.44
C LYS A 125 2.66 49.25 -15.12
N LEU A 126 2.71 49.81 -16.32
CA LEU A 126 1.52 49.90 -17.17
C LEU A 126 1.08 48.50 -17.59
N ALA A 127 -0.23 48.29 -17.69
CA ALA A 127 -0.78 47.02 -18.15
C ALA A 127 -0.35 46.75 -19.60
N GLN A 128 0.17 45.56 -19.86
CA GLN A 128 0.63 45.15 -21.18
C GLN A 128 -0.36 44.13 -21.76
N LYS A 129 -0.75 44.31 -23.02
CA LYS A 129 -1.60 43.35 -23.74
C LYS A 129 -0.74 42.57 -24.71
N PHE A 130 -0.91 41.25 -24.71
CA PHE A 130 -0.21 40.33 -25.61
C PHE A 130 -1.21 39.54 -26.42
N GLU A 131 -0.78 39.11 -27.60
CA GLU A 131 -1.51 38.19 -28.48
C GLU A 131 -0.65 36.96 -28.73
N PHE A 132 -1.26 35.80 -28.73
CA PHE A 132 -0.56 34.53 -28.93
C PHE A 132 -1.46 33.54 -29.67
N LYS A 133 -0.84 32.57 -30.33
CA LYS A 133 -1.53 31.44 -30.95
C LYS A 133 -1.39 30.22 -30.04
N ILE A 134 -2.44 29.43 -30.00
CA ILE A 134 -2.47 28.15 -29.28
C ILE A 134 -3.17 27.12 -30.17
N PHE A 135 -2.76 25.86 -30.06
CA PHE A 135 -3.32 24.76 -30.83
C PHE A 135 -3.60 23.54 -29.92
N ASP A 136 -2.74 22.53 -29.94
CA ASP A 136 -2.90 21.26 -29.26
C ASP A 136 -2.40 21.28 -27.81
N GLU A 137 -1.66 22.33 -27.40
CA GLU A 137 -1.17 22.49 -26.03
C GLU A 137 -2.32 22.52 -25.01
N VAL A 138 -3.52 22.95 -25.42
CA VAL A 138 -4.73 22.98 -24.59
C VAL A 138 -5.20 21.60 -24.14
N MET A 139 -4.94 20.56 -24.93
CA MET A 139 -5.33 19.18 -24.63
C MET A 139 -4.14 18.36 -24.14
N ILE A 140 -2.95 18.57 -24.71
CA ILE A 140 -1.72 17.87 -24.32
C ILE A 140 -1.35 18.18 -22.86
N SER A 141 -1.60 19.40 -22.39
CA SER A 141 -1.21 19.77 -21.03
C SER A 141 -2.01 19.06 -19.93
N PRO A 142 -3.36 19.02 -19.98
CA PRO A 142 -4.13 18.23 -19.03
C PRO A 142 -4.02 16.71 -19.25
N MET A 143 -3.56 16.23 -20.42
CA MET A 143 -3.24 14.80 -20.63
C MET A 143 -2.20 14.26 -19.66
N GLY A 144 -1.41 15.13 -19.00
CA GLY A 144 -0.50 14.71 -17.93
C GLY A 144 -1.19 13.99 -16.76
N LEU A 145 -2.51 14.17 -16.54
CA LEU A 145 -3.28 13.36 -15.58
C LEU A 145 -3.22 11.85 -15.87
N PHE A 146 -3.03 11.49 -17.13
CA PHE A 146 -3.00 10.12 -17.64
C PHE A 146 -1.58 9.64 -17.98
N TYR A 147 -0.62 10.58 -18.01
CA TYR A 147 0.80 10.37 -18.29
C TYR A 147 1.65 11.20 -17.31
N PRO A 148 1.51 10.98 -16.00
CA PRO A 148 2.04 11.87 -14.95
C PRO A 148 3.56 11.95 -14.89
N ASP A 149 4.28 11.02 -15.53
CA ASP A 149 5.74 11.10 -15.70
C ASP A 149 6.17 12.42 -16.34
N ILE A 150 5.32 13.05 -17.15
CA ILE A 150 5.59 14.36 -17.78
C ILE A 150 5.68 15.51 -16.76
N PHE A 151 5.10 15.33 -15.57
CA PHE A 151 5.19 16.27 -14.47
C PHE A 151 6.48 16.13 -13.66
N ASN A 152 7.24 15.05 -13.85
CA ASN A 152 8.56 14.92 -13.26
C ASN A 152 9.54 15.86 -13.95
N GLU A 153 10.27 16.63 -13.15
CA GLU A 153 11.39 17.40 -13.65
C GLU A 153 12.59 16.46 -13.81
N THR A 154 13.30 16.55 -14.94
CA THR A 154 14.58 15.86 -15.10
C THR A 154 15.57 16.36 -14.05
N GLU A 155 16.30 15.45 -13.41
CA GLU A 155 17.26 15.67 -12.31
C GLU A 155 18.39 16.67 -12.57
N THR A 156 18.43 17.30 -13.75
CA THR A 156 19.44 18.30 -14.16
C THR A 156 19.48 19.56 -13.28
N VAL A 157 18.55 19.73 -12.33
CA VAL A 157 18.47 20.91 -11.44
C VAL A 157 19.18 20.69 -10.09
N ASN A 158 19.42 19.45 -9.64
CA ASN A 158 20.08 19.19 -8.35
C ASN A 158 21.58 19.59 -8.36
N ASN A 159 22.19 19.74 -9.54
CA ASN A 159 23.58 20.20 -9.69
C ASN A 159 23.77 21.73 -9.62
N ASN A 160 22.71 22.51 -9.34
CA ASN A 160 22.75 23.98 -9.31
C ASN A 160 22.62 24.59 -7.91
N ILE A 161 22.73 23.79 -6.85
CA ILE A 161 22.84 24.28 -5.47
C ILE A 161 24.30 24.66 -5.23
N ILE A 162 24.57 25.94 -5.01
CA ILE A 162 25.87 26.44 -4.57
C ILE A 162 25.76 26.72 -3.08
N HIS A 163 26.66 26.15 -2.29
CA HIS A 163 26.83 26.52 -0.89
C HIS A 163 27.67 27.81 -0.84
N ASP A 164 27.18 28.84 -0.16
CA ASP A 164 28.06 29.94 0.22
C ASP A 164 29.06 29.50 1.31
N ASP A 165 30.10 30.29 1.58
CA ASP A 165 31.12 30.00 2.60
C ASP A 165 30.54 29.90 4.04
N LYS A 166 29.23 30.13 4.21
CA LYS A 166 28.48 30.05 5.47
C LYS A 166 27.45 28.89 5.47
N GLY A 167 27.42 28.04 4.45
CA GLY A 167 26.51 26.90 4.35
C GLY A 167 25.11 27.22 3.84
N ASN A 168 24.80 28.46 3.44
CA ASN A 168 23.50 28.80 2.88
C ASN A 168 23.40 28.28 1.44
N GLU A 169 22.29 27.59 1.16
CA GLU A 169 21.95 27.12 -0.17
C GLU A 169 21.53 28.31 -1.05
N THR A 170 22.32 28.60 -2.08
CA THR A 170 21.96 29.57 -3.10
C THR A 170 21.82 28.90 -4.45
N LEU A 171 20.70 29.15 -5.10
CA LEU A 171 20.35 28.54 -6.37
C LEU A 171 21.02 29.32 -7.49
N LYS A 172 21.77 28.62 -8.35
CA LYS A 172 22.18 29.20 -9.63
C LYS A 172 20.92 29.45 -10.44
N GLY A 173 20.44 30.69 -10.43
CA GLY A 173 19.23 31.11 -11.13
C GLY A 173 19.46 30.99 -12.63
N ASP A 174 19.10 29.84 -13.20
CA ASP A 174 18.91 29.75 -14.64
C ASP A 174 17.66 30.57 -14.94
N LYS A 175 17.84 31.76 -15.52
CA LYS A 175 16.75 32.74 -15.75
C LYS A 175 15.65 32.20 -16.68
N ASN A 176 15.87 31.03 -17.28
CA ASN A 176 14.94 30.31 -18.15
C ASN A 176 14.28 29.09 -17.47
N SER A 177 14.61 28.75 -16.22
CA SER A 177 13.89 27.70 -15.49
C SER A 177 12.59 28.27 -14.94
N VAL A 178 11.50 27.98 -15.64
CA VAL A 178 10.11 28.37 -15.32
C VAL A 178 9.67 27.85 -13.94
N VAL A 179 10.46 27.02 -13.26
CA VAL A 179 9.95 26.13 -12.21
C VAL A 179 10.69 26.26 -10.89
N ARG A 180 10.01 26.82 -9.88
CA ARG A 180 10.07 26.36 -8.47
C ARG A 180 8.72 26.57 -7.76
N GLY A 181 7.77 25.68 -8.02
CA GLY A 181 6.86 25.29 -6.94
C GLY A 181 7.61 24.26 -6.09
N ILE A 182 7.66 24.44 -4.76
CA ILE A 182 8.18 23.40 -3.87
C ILE A 182 7.30 22.15 -4.09
N LYS A 183 7.86 21.03 -4.56
CA LYS A 183 7.18 19.73 -4.46
C LYS A 183 6.85 19.52 -2.99
N ASN A 184 5.57 19.25 -2.71
CA ASN A 184 4.91 19.24 -1.40
C ASN A 184 5.85 19.07 -0.20
N PRO A 185 5.71 19.89 0.86
CA PRO A 185 6.44 19.62 2.09
C PRO A 185 6.15 18.18 2.56
N PRO A 186 7.16 17.46 3.10
CA PRO A 186 6.97 16.10 3.57
C PRO A 186 5.81 16.04 4.56
N LYS A 187 4.95 15.02 4.42
CA LYS A 187 3.89 14.77 5.39
C LYS A 187 4.54 14.45 6.75
N TYR A 188 4.10 15.13 7.78
CA TYR A 188 4.39 14.74 9.16
C TYR A 188 3.61 13.46 9.45
N VAL A 189 4.32 12.35 9.59
CA VAL A 189 3.74 11.03 9.91
C VAL A 189 3.65 10.88 11.42
N ARG A 190 2.56 10.31 11.94
CA ARG A 190 2.43 10.08 13.39
C ARG A 190 3.33 8.94 13.84
N VAL A 191 4.24 9.24 14.77
CA VAL A 191 5.04 8.21 15.45
C VAL A 191 4.12 7.37 16.34
N ASN A 192 4.14 6.05 16.11
CA ASN A 192 3.67 4.86 16.84
C ASN A 192 2.52 4.96 17.86
N GLY A 193 1.77 3.87 18.01
CA GLY A 193 0.83 3.69 19.12
C GLY A 193 1.55 3.78 20.47
N LEU A 194 0.99 4.54 21.42
CA LEU A 194 1.62 4.81 22.72
C LEU A 194 1.93 3.52 23.53
N PHE A 195 1.26 2.41 23.23
CA PHE A 195 1.40 1.15 23.94
C PHE A 195 2.18 0.08 23.18
N ASP A 196 2.60 0.34 21.94
CA ASP A 196 3.26 -0.66 21.09
C ASP A 196 4.76 -0.83 21.37
N GLY A 197 5.32 -0.06 22.32
CA GLY A 197 6.42 -0.47 23.20
C GLY A 197 7.76 -0.94 22.61
N GLU A 198 7.90 -1.05 21.29
CA GLU A 198 9.15 -1.49 20.66
C GLU A 198 10.01 -0.26 20.33
N PHE A 199 11.11 -0.11 21.07
CA PHE A 199 12.29 0.60 20.57
C PHE A 199 12.83 -0.23 19.41
N HIS A 200 12.25 -0.05 18.23
CA HIS A 200 12.87 -0.48 17.00
C HIS A 200 13.88 0.57 16.56
N ASP A 201 14.96 0.12 15.92
CA ASP A 201 15.88 1.00 15.23
C ASP A 201 15.08 1.96 14.32
N GLU A 202 15.55 3.19 14.11
CA GLU A 202 14.88 4.28 13.36
C GLU A 202 14.54 3.97 11.87
N ASP A 203 14.61 2.70 11.49
CA ASP A 203 14.42 2.09 10.18
C ASP A 203 13.09 1.31 10.06
N ASP A 204 12.35 1.05 11.14
CA ASP A 204 11.03 0.37 11.06
C ASP A 204 9.89 1.37 10.77
N GLU A 205 9.36 1.32 9.54
CA GLU A 205 8.26 2.13 8.99
C GLU A 205 6.86 1.77 9.55
N ASN A 206 6.75 1.34 10.81
CA ASN A 206 5.47 0.87 11.36
C ASN A 206 4.69 2.02 12.02
N TYR A 207 4.06 2.83 11.19
CA TYR A 207 3.20 3.96 11.60
C TYR A 207 1.75 3.51 11.83
N ASN A 208 1.10 4.03 12.87
CA ASN A 208 -0.35 3.80 13.11
C ASN A 208 -1.25 4.75 12.29
N ASP A 209 -0.69 5.48 11.31
CA ASP A 209 -1.51 6.24 10.37
C ASP A 209 -2.27 5.28 9.44
N PRO A 210 -3.47 5.64 8.98
CA PRO A 210 -4.23 4.77 8.08
C PRO A 210 -3.45 4.56 6.77
N VAL A 211 -2.92 3.35 6.58
CA VAL A 211 -2.28 2.92 5.34
C VAL A 211 -3.34 2.29 4.44
N SER A 212 -3.29 2.66 3.16
CA SER A 212 -4.14 2.07 2.13
C SER A 212 -3.30 1.17 1.23
N LYS A 213 -3.71 -0.10 1.10
CA LYS A 213 -3.04 -1.04 0.20
C LYS A 213 -3.06 -0.57 -1.27
N SER A 214 -4.13 0.11 -1.74
CA SER A 214 -4.13 0.70 -3.08
C SER A 214 -3.01 1.71 -3.23
N ASN A 215 -2.88 2.65 -2.28
CA ASN A 215 -1.83 3.66 -2.32
C ASN A 215 -0.42 3.06 -2.22
N GLU A 216 -0.22 2.06 -1.36
CA GLU A 216 1.07 1.38 -1.21
C GLU A 216 1.48 0.64 -2.49
N ASN A 217 0.57 -0.14 -3.08
CA ASN A 217 0.83 -0.90 -4.29
C ASN A 217 1.06 0.01 -5.50
N GLU A 218 0.33 1.12 -5.58
CA GLU A 218 0.56 2.16 -6.57
C GLU A 218 1.94 2.79 -6.46
N ILE A 219 2.35 3.17 -5.25
CA ILE A 219 3.71 3.66 -4.98
C ILE A 219 4.74 2.61 -5.37
N LYS A 220 4.47 1.31 -5.16
CA LYS A 220 5.36 0.20 -5.56
C LYS A 220 5.28 -0.18 -7.05
N ASN A 221 4.44 0.48 -7.86
CA ASN A 221 4.16 0.13 -9.26
C ASN A 221 3.62 -1.30 -9.46
N GLN A 222 2.90 -1.82 -8.46
CA GLN A 222 2.27 -3.14 -8.47
C GLN A 222 0.77 -3.01 -8.79
N TRP A 223 0.46 -2.51 -9.98
CA TRP A 223 -0.92 -2.23 -10.40
C TRP A 223 -1.62 -3.50 -10.86
N ILE A 224 -2.79 -3.81 -10.29
CA ILE A 224 -3.58 -4.98 -10.69
C ILE A 224 -3.99 -4.91 -12.16
N THR A 225 -4.21 -3.71 -12.67
CA THR A 225 -4.52 -3.42 -14.07
C THR A 225 -3.43 -3.86 -15.06
N LYS A 226 -2.18 -3.97 -14.61
CA LYS A 226 -1.04 -4.45 -15.43
C LYS A 226 -0.71 -5.93 -15.22
N MET A 227 -1.34 -6.59 -14.26
CA MET A 227 -1.13 -8.01 -14.00
C MET A 227 -1.85 -8.86 -15.04
N ASP A 228 -1.29 -10.04 -15.34
CA ASP A 228 -2.06 -11.06 -16.06
C ASP A 228 -3.20 -11.60 -15.17
N THR A 229 -4.18 -12.27 -15.78
CA THR A 229 -5.37 -12.77 -15.08
C THR A 229 -5.04 -13.64 -13.87
N VAL A 230 -4.00 -14.48 -13.95
CA VAL A 230 -3.64 -15.40 -12.85
C VAL A 230 -3.02 -14.61 -11.72
N SER A 231 -2.03 -13.77 -12.01
CA SER A 231 -1.38 -12.92 -11.01
C SER A 231 -2.38 -11.98 -10.32
N ALA A 232 -3.31 -11.39 -11.07
CA ALA A 232 -4.37 -10.54 -10.52
C ALA A 232 -5.27 -11.31 -9.54
N LEU A 233 -5.67 -12.53 -9.88
CA LEU A 233 -6.49 -13.37 -9.00
C LEU A 233 -5.74 -13.80 -7.75
N GLU A 234 -4.48 -14.23 -7.88
CA GLU A 234 -3.64 -14.61 -6.75
C GLU A 234 -3.45 -13.43 -5.77
N HIS A 235 -3.26 -12.23 -6.32
CA HIS A 235 -3.16 -11.00 -5.54
C HIS A 235 -4.47 -10.64 -4.83
N LEU A 236 -5.62 -10.71 -5.51
CA LEU A 236 -6.91 -10.46 -4.85
C LEU A 236 -7.20 -11.46 -3.73
N ILE A 237 -6.79 -12.71 -3.89
CA ILE A 237 -7.01 -13.75 -2.88
C ILE A 237 -6.15 -13.52 -1.65
N SER A 238 -4.88 -13.13 -1.82
CA SER A 238 -4.02 -12.82 -0.67
C SER A 238 -4.59 -11.66 0.15
N LEU A 239 -5.18 -10.66 -0.51
CA LEU A 239 -5.85 -9.54 0.14
C LEU A 239 -7.11 -9.95 0.92
N ASP A 240 -7.92 -10.87 0.37
CA ASP A 240 -9.11 -11.41 1.04
C ASP A 240 -8.72 -12.17 2.32
N GLU A 241 -7.64 -12.96 2.28
CA GLU A 241 -7.11 -13.68 3.46
C GLU A 241 -6.62 -12.74 4.55
N ASP A 242 -5.86 -11.69 4.18
CA ASP A 242 -5.42 -10.67 5.14
C ASP A 242 -6.60 -9.99 5.84
N SER A 243 -7.67 -9.70 5.08
CA SER A 243 -8.88 -9.06 5.61
C SER A 243 -9.67 -9.93 6.58
N LYS A 244 -9.62 -11.26 6.40
CA LYS A 244 -10.27 -12.21 7.31
C LYS A 244 -9.48 -12.37 8.60
N ASN A 245 -8.15 -12.41 8.50
CA ASN A 245 -7.28 -12.55 9.66
C ASN A 245 -7.30 -11.30 10.56
N SER A 246 -7.41 -10.09 9.99
CA SER A 246 -7.48 -8.85 10.78
C SER A 246 -8.79 -8.68 11.55
N ASN A 247 -9.88 -9.28 11.08
CA ASN A 247 -11.18 -9.24 11.76
C ASN A 247 -11.24 -10.16 13.00
N ASP A 248 -10.45 -11.24 13.06
CA ASP A 248 -10.42 -12.15 14.22
C ASP A 248 -9.72 -11.55 15.45
N ASP A 249 -8.79 -10.60 15.26
CA ASP A 249 -8.14 -9.90 16.38
C ASP A 249 -9.03 -8.83 17.04
N SER A 250 -10.14 -8.44 16.39
CA SER A 250 -11.06 -7.42 16.90
C SER A 250 -12.07 -7.95 17.92
N ASN A 251 -12.12 -9.27 18.17
CA ASN A 251 -13.20 -9.90 18.95
C ASN A 251 -12.76 -10.64 20.24
N THR A 252 -11.52 -10.43 20.73
CA THR A 252 -11.10 -10.95 22.04
C THR A 252 -10.83 -9.84 23.05
N GLY A 253 -11.91 -9.19 23.46
CA GLY A 253 -11.96 -8.62 24.79
C GLY A 253 -11.82 -9.73 25.84
N THR A 254 -10.78 -9.63 26.66
CA THR A 254 -10.45 -10.43 27.85
C THR A 254 -9.61 -11.70 27.63
N GLY A 255 -8.39 -11.69 28.21
CA GLY A 255 -7.62 -12.91 28.46
C GLY A 255 -6.11 -12.77 28.20
N SER A 256 -5.34 -12.53 29.27
CA SER A 256 -3.88 -12.67 29.29
C SER A 256 -3.45 -14.03 28.72
N GLY A 257 -2.78 -14.03 27.56
CA GLY A 257 -2.15 -15.21 26.97
C GLY A 257 -0.97 -14.84 26.08
N ARG A 258 0.26 -15.07 26.57
CA ARG A 258 1.50 -14.96 25.78
C ARG A 258 1.47 -15.92 24.58
N GLY A 259 1.16 -15.40 23.40
CA GLY A 259 1.32 -16.08 22.11
C GLY A 259 2.63 -15.64 21.44
N ARG A 260 3.55 -16.59 21.25
CA ARG A 260 4.76 -16.41 20.42
C ARG A 260 4.32 -16.17 18.96
N HIS A 261 4.52 -14.97 18.43
CA HIS A 261 4.47 -14.74 16.98
C HIS A 261 5.53 -15.61 16.31
N LYS A 262 5.09 -16.50 15.41
CA LYS A 262 5.96 -17.14 14.44
C LYS A 262 6.04 -16.20 13.24
N ASN A 263 7.23 -15.68 12.96
CA ASN A 263 7.54 -15.02 11.70
C ASN A 263 7.10 -15.93 10.54
N SER A 264 6.10 -15.48 9.78
CA SER A 264 5.84 -16.03 8.46
C SER A 264 6.95 -15.52 7.54
N SER A 265 7.64 -16.46 6.92
CA SER A 265 8.78 -16.21 6.05
C SER A 265 8.36 -15.42 4.80
N ASN A 266 9.10 -14.33 4.52
CA ASN A 266 9.13 -13.68 3.22
C ASN A 266 9.39 -14.70 2.11
N ASN A 267 8.38 -14.98 1.29
CA ASN A 267 8.60 -15.60 -0.02
C ASN A 267 8.95 -14.49 -1.01
N ASN A 268 10.25 -14.15 -1.08
CA ASN A 268 10.80 -13.39 -2.19
C ASN A 268 10.68 -14.24 -3.47
N ILE A 269 9.89 -13.76 -4.42
CA ILE A 269 9.92 -14.21 -5.81
C ILE A 269 11.18 -13.60 -6.44
N ASN A 270 12.29 -14.33 -6.37
CA ASN A 270 13.46 -14.05 -7.18
C ASN A 270 13.30 -14.73 -8.55
N ASN A 271 13.20 -13.92 -9.59
CA ASN A 271 13.44 -14.35 -10.97
C ASN A 271 14.93 -14.65 -11.13
N ASN A 272 15.28 -15.93 -11.27
CA ASN A 272 16.62 -16.34 -11.67
C ASN A 272 16.77 -16.27 -13.19
N ASN A 273 17.75 -15.48 -13.64
CA ASN A 273 18.49 -15.77 -14.87
C ASN A 273 19.65 -16.72 -14.51
N ASN A 274 19.77 -17.78 -15.31
CA ASN A 274 20.86 -18.75 -15.26
C ASN A 274 22.22 -18.08 -15.49
N ASN A 275 23.25 -18.57 -14.81
CA ASN A 275 24.43 -19.15 -15.44
C ASN A 275 25.32 -19.86 -14.42
N ASP A 276 25.98 -20.89 -14.94
CA ASP A 276 26.85 -21.89 -14.32
C ASP A 276 28.13 -21.28 -13.71
N ASP A 277 28.65 -21.90 -12.65
CA ASP A 277 29.96 -22.56 -12.67
C ASP A 277 30.35 -23.12 -11.29
N ASP A 278 31.02 -24.27 -11.35
CA ASP A 278 31.48 -25.17 -10.30
C ASP A 278 32.53 -24.58 -9.34
N GLU A 279 32.54 -25.01 -8.07
CA GLU A 279 33.64 -25.83 -7.50
C GLU A 279 33.56 -25.99 -5.96
N ALA A 280 33.41 -27.26 -5.56
CA ALA A 280 34.11 -28.02 -4.52
C ALA A 280 34.55 -27.40 -3.17
N ASN A 281 34.09 -28.12 -2.12
CA ASN A 281 34.89 -28.85 -1.11
C ASN A 281 34.92 -28.38 0.37
N THR A 282 34.36 -29.26 1.23
CA THR A 282 34.87 -29.83 2.51
C THR A 282 35.32 -28.88 3.65
N SER A 283 35.15 -29.12 4.95
CA SER A 283 34.55 -30.16 5.80
C SER A 283 34.82 -29.79 7.28
N ILE A 284 33.91 -30.16 8.21
CA ILE A 284 34.17 -30.72 9.57
C ILE A 284 34.75 -29.78 10.67
N TYR A 285 33.93 -29.58 11.73
CA TYR A 285 34.13 -29.68 13.21
C TYR A 285 35.54 -29.37 13.80
N ASP A 286 35.77 -28.64 14.91
CA ASP A 286 35.12 -28.50 16.23
C ASP A 286 35.64 -27.24 17.00
N ASP A 287 34.90 -26.85 18.06
CA ASP A 287 35.30 -26.21 19.34
C ASP A 287 36.14 -24.90 19.38
N ASP A 288 35.55 -23.82 19.93
CA ASP A 288 35.75 -23.41 21.34
C ASP A 288 35.21 -21.98 21.65
N GLU A 289 34.63 -21.86 22.84
CA GLU A 289 34.20 -20.62 23.47
C GLU A 289 35.38 -19.70 23.81
N ASN A 290 35.25 -18.40 23.50
CA ASN A 290 35.69 -17.21 24.27
C ASN A 290 36.18 -16.07 23.36
N ASP A 291 35.36 -15.02 23.18
CA ASP A 291 35.80 -13.61 23.27
C ASP A 291 34.64 -12.64 22.93
N LYS A 292 33.85 -12.31 23.95
CA LYS A 292 33.04 -11.09 23.96
C LYS A 292 33.94 -9.99 24.54
N ASP A 293 34.52 -9.12 23.71
CA ASP A 293 34.82 -7.69 24.05
C ASP A 293 35.71 -6.93 23.04
N ASN A 294 35.65 -7.19 21.72
CA ASN A 294 36.49 -6.40 20.79
C ASN A 294 35.86 -5.95 19.45
N SER A 295 34.53 -5.75 19.39
CA SER A 295 33.87 -5.14 18.21
C SER A 295 33.35 -3.71 18.42
N LYS A 296 33.41 -3.16 19.64
CA LYS A 296 32.88 -1.80 19.94
C LYS A 296 33.85 -0.65 19.64
N ASN A 297 35.16 -0.89 19.54
CA ASN A 297 36.16 0.18 19.37
C ASN A 297 36.70 0.39 17.95
N ARG A 298 36.12 -0.24 16.91
CA ARG A 298 36.49 0.00 15.50
C ARG A 298 35.46 0.75 14.67
N ARG A 299 34.28 1.07 15.21
CA ARG A 299 33.24 1.85 14.51
C ARG A 299 33.14 3.32 14.96
N ILE A 300 33.83 3.68 16.05
CA ILE A 300 33.92 5.07 16.54
C ILE A 300 35.17 5.72 15.95
N ALA A 301 35.20 5.90 14.62
CA ALA A 301 36.26 6.69 13.98
C ALA A 301 35.82 7.41 12.69
N ASN A 302 34.65 7.09 12.12
CA ASN A 302 34.20 7.67 10.84
C ASN A 302 32.77 8.27 10.90
N LEU A 303 32.46 9.03 11.95
CA LEU A 303 31.24 9.85 12.02
C LEU A 303 31.63 11.23 12.54
N LYS A 304 32.16 12.06 11.64
CA LYS A 304 32.19 13.51 11.77
C LYS A 304 31.51 14.08 10.53
N ASP A 305 30.20 13.88 10.45
CA ASP A 305 29.35 14.58 9.49
C ASP A 305 28.53 15.63 10.26
N ASN A 306 28.48 16.83 9.69
CA ASN A 306 28.02 18.07 10.30
C ASN A 306 26.58 17.98 10.82
N GLN A 307 26.41 18.03 12.14
CA GLN A 307 25.12 18.25 12.81
C GLN A 307 25.03 19.72 13.22
N GLU A 308 24.11 20.48 12.64
CA GLU A 308 23.68 21.77 13.23
C GLU A 308 22.46 21.53 14.13
N ILE A 309 22.62 21.84 15.41
CA ILE A 309 21.56 21.83 16.42
C ILE A 309 21.02 23.25 16.52
N ILE A 310 19.77 23.49 16.11
CA ILE A 310 19.07 24.74 16.41
C ILE A 310 18.09 24.46 17.56
N GLU A 311 18.39 25.00 18.74
CA GLU A 311 17.49 24.96 19.90
C GLU A 311 16.41 26.06 19.76
N ILE A 312 15.15 25.66 19.62
CA ILE A 312 14.00 26.53 19.88
C ILE A 312 13.08 25.80 20.87
N ASN A 313 12.87 26.40 22.04
CA ASN A 313 11.89 25.97 23.05
C ASN A 313 12.00 24.51 23.54
N ASN A 314 13.20 24.05 23.89
CA ASN A 314 13.44 22.79 24.62
C ASN A 314 12.97 21.48 23.95
N GLU A 315 12.63 21.48 22.66
CA GLU A 315 12.46 20.25 21.87
C GLU A 315 13.68 20.04 20.97
N LYS A 316 14.34 18.89 21.09
CA LYS A 316 15.42 18.45 20.19
C LYS A 316 14.78 17.90 18.91
N LEU A 317 14.72 18.70 17.86
CA LEU A 317 14.39 18.22 16.51
C LEU A 317 15.69 17.90 15.77
N ILE A 318 15.94 16.61 15.52
CA ILE A 318 17.04 16.14 14.68
C ILE A 318 16.56 16.13 13.24
N LEU A 319 16.90 17.17 12.48
CA LEU A 319 16.76 17.15 11.03
C LEU A 319 17.95 16.38 10.43
N ASN A 320 17.73 15.10 10.16
CA ASN A 320 18.70 14.30 9.39
C ASN A 320 18.59 14.69 7.91
N SER A 321 19.52 15.52 7.43
CA SER A 321 19.62 15.96 6.03
C SER A 321 19.77 14.80 5.02
N ASN A 322 20.20 13.62 5.49
CA ASN A 322 20.33 12.40 4.67
C ASN A 322 19.04 11.58 4.50
N LYS A 323 17.91 11.92 5.16
CA LYS A 323 16.61 11.21 5.02
C LYS A 323 15.70 11.74 3.90
N ILE A 324 16.06 12.85 3.24
CA ILE A 324 15.22 13.49 2.20
C ILE A 324 15.23 12.72 0.87
N SER A 325 16.20 11.82 0.65
CA SER A 325 16.44 11.14 -0.63
C SER A 325 15.51 9.95 -0.96
N ASN A 326 14.63 9.51 -0.05
CA ASN A 326 13.78 8.33 -0.26
C ASN A 326 12.26 8.61 -0.29
N ILE A 327 11.82 9.86 -0.45
CA ILE A 327 10.39 10.16 -0.61
C ILE A 327 9.94 9.73 -2.02
N LYS A 328 9.24 8.60 -2.10
CA LYS A 328 8.66 8.12 -3.36
C LYS A 328 7.31 8.78 -3.60
N TYR A 329 7.24 9.64 -4.63
CA TYR A 329 5.99 10.27 -5.06
C TYR A 329 5.11 9.27 -5.81
N ASN A 330 3.81 9.23 -5.51
CA ASN A 330 2.86 8.42 -6.28
C ASN A 330 2.50 9.15 -7.58
N MET A 331 3.05 8.66 -8.69
CA MET A 331 2.80 9.16 -10.05
C MET A 331 1.98 8.15 -10.86
N THR A 332 1.03 7.46 -10.22
CA THR A 332 0.12 6.55 -10.94
C THR A 332 -0.84 7.34 -11.82
N PRO A 333 -1.08 6.94 -13.09
CA PRO A 333 -2.11 7.56 -13.93
C PRO A 333 -3.50 7.57 -13.28
N LEU A 334 -4.25 8.65 -13.46
CA LEU A 334 -5.51 8.90 -12.76
C LEU A 334 -6.54 7.78 -12.97
N ASP A 335 -6.70 7.31 -14.19
CA ASP A 335 -7.62 6.25 -14.56
C ASP A 335 -7.26 4.91 -13.93
N LEU A 336 -5.96 4.58 -13.90
CA LEU A 336 -5.49 3.36 -13.23
C LEU A 336 -5.76 3.45 -11.73
N ALA A 337 -5.41 4.56 -11.09
CA ALA A 337 -5.64 4.77 -9.66
C ALA A 337 -7.12 4.66 -9.27
N ILE A 338 -8.04 5.13 -10.12
CA ILE A 338 -9.48 4.95 -9.92
C ILE A 338 -9.87 3.47 -9.99
N ILE A 339 -9.37 2.72 -10.98
CA ILE A 339 -9.65 1.29 -11.13
C ILE A 339 -9.11 0.52 -9.92
N GLU A 340 -7.87 0.79 -9.50
CA GLU A 340 -7.27 0.17 -8.31
C GLU A 340 -8.13 0.48 -7.07
N SER A 341 -8.41 1.75 -6.78
CA SER A 341 -9.21 2.18 -5.63
C SER A 341 -10.57 1.46 -5.55
N ILE A 342 -11.31 1.41 -6.66
CA ILE A 342 -12.59 0.70 -6.72
C ILE A 342 -12.39 -0.80 -6.51
N THR A 343 -11.40 -1.40 -7.16
CA THR A 343 -11.12 -2.84 -7.07
C THR A 343 -10.80 -3.25 -5.63
N TYR A 344 -9.84 -2.58 -4.97
CA TYR A 344 -9.48 -2.88 -3.58
C TYR A 344 -10.65 -2.69 -2.60
N SER A 345 -11.57 -1.77 -2.91
CA SER A 345 -12.72 -1.50 -2.06
C SER A 345 -13.88 -2.50 -2.19
N SER A 346 -13.96 -3.26 -3.31
CA SER A 346 -15.20 -3.94 -3.70
C SER A 346 -15.03 -5.27 -4.43
N PHE A 347 -13.82 -5.81 -4.59
CA PHE A 347 -13.59 -7.06 -5.32
C PHE A 347 -14.38 -8.27 -4.77
N THR A 348 -14.71 -8.29 -3.48
CA THR A 348 -15.54 -9.32 -2.82
C THR A 348 -17.05 -9.01 -2.82
N ASP A 349 -17.46 -7.87 -3.36
CA ASP A 349 -18.84 -7.39 -3.37
C ASP A 349 -19.18 -6.75 -4.73
N SER A 350 -19.66 -7.59 -5.66
CA SER A 350 -20.07 -7.14 -7.00
C SER A 350 -21.14 -6.04 -6.97
N SER A 351 -21.99 -5.99 -5.94
CA SER A 351 -23.05 -4.98 -5.83
C SER A 351 -22.45 -3.61 -5.54
N ARG A 352 -21.52 -3.55 -4.60
CA ARG A 352 -20.73 -2.35 -4.29
C ARG A 352 -19.88 -1.92 -5.47
N MET A 353 -19.19 -2.85 -6.12
CA MET A 353 -18.38 -2.55 -7.29
C MET A 353 -19.22 -1.90 -8.40
N SER A 354 -20.41 -2.44 -8.67
CA SER A 354 -21.35 -1.84 -9.62
C SER A 354 -21.77 -0.43 -9.20
N ARG A 355 -22.07 -0.19 -7.92
CA ARG A 355 -22.43 1.14 -7.40
C ARG A 355 -21.28 2.14 -7.53
N LEU A 356 -20.05 1.73 -7.24
CA LEU A 356 -18.88 2.62 -7.29
C LEU A 356 -18.53 3.03 -8.72
N TYR A 357 -18.57 2.09 -9.68
CA TYR A 357 -18.37 2.43 -11.10
C TYR A 357 -19.50 3.28 -11.69
N SER A 358 -20.73 3.15 -11.20
CA SER A 358 -21.84 4.00 -11.62
C SER A 358 -21.90 5.35 -10.89
N ASN A 359 -21.06 5.58 -9.88
CA ASN A 359 -21.06 6.79 -9.08
C ASN A 359 -19.63 7.29 -8.84
N ILE A 360 -18.88 7.55 -9.91
CA ILE A 360 -17.57 8.18 -9.80
C ILE A 360 -17.79 9.69 -9.69
N LEU A 361 -17.64 10.24 -8.49
CA LEU A 361 -17.89 11.66 -8.20
C LEU A 361 -16.62 12.47 -8.40
N LEU A 362 -16.60 13.30 -9.44
CA LEU A 362 -15.48 14.16 -9.77
C LEU A 362 -15.61 15.52 -9.06
N VAL A 363 -14.65 15.84 -8.21
CA VAL A 363 -14.61 17.05 -7.36
C VAL A 363 -13.24 17.74 -7.41
N GLY A 364 -13.13 18.92 -6.77
CA GLY A 364 -11.88 19.67 -6.69
C GLY A 364 -11.77 20.75 -7.76
N GLY A 365 -11.07 21.84 -7.45
CA GLY A 365 -11.00 23.02 -8.33
C GLY A 365 -10.38 22.74 -9.69
N SER A 366 -9.45 21.77 -9.78
CA SER A 366 -8.78 21.42 -11.04
C SER A 366 -9.57 20.39 -11.86
N SER A 367 -10.73 19.93 -11.37
CA SER A 367 -11.59 19.00 -12.09
C SER A 367 -12.53 19.65 -13.10
N THR A 368 -12.60 20.99 -13.13
CA THR A 368 -13.49 21.77 -14.01
C THR A 368 -13.04 21.80 -15.48
N ILE A 369 -12.12 20.91 -15.88
CA ILE A 369 -11.60 20.81 -17.24
C ILE A 369 -12.71 20.28 -18.14
N THR A 370 -13.12 21.06 -19.13
CA THR A 370 -14.17 20.69 -20.09
C THR A 370 -13.83 19.37 -20.79
N GLY A 371 -14.76 18.40 -20.78
CA GLY A 371 -14.59 17.09 -21.42
C GLY A 371 -13.79 16.06 -20.62
N LEU A 372 -13.34 16.39 -19.40
CA LEU A 372 -12.60 15.45 -18.53
C LEU A 372 -13.43 14.23 -18.15
N ASP A 373 -14.72 14.41 -17.90
CA ASP A 373 -15.67 13.32 -17.67
C ASP A 373 -15.73 12.35 -18.86
N SER A 374 -15.92 12.86 -20.08
CA SER A 374 -16.01 12.03 -21.29
C SER A 374 -14.74 11.21 -21.53
N ILE A 375 -13.57 11.87 -21.53
CA ILE A 375 -12.30 11.15 -21.78
C ILE A 375 -11.96 10.19 -20.65
N LEU A 376 -12.32 10.49 -19.41
CA LEU A 376 -12.08 9.60 -18.28
C LEU A 376 -12.95 8.35 -18.38
N VAL A 377 -14.21 8.46 -18.85
CA VAL A 377 -15.05 7.29 -19.17
C VAL A 377 -14.37 6.40 -20.20
N ASP A 378 -13.85 6.96 -21.30
CA ASP A 378 -13.18 6.20 -22.35
C ASP A 378 -11.92 5.51 -21.81
N ARG A 379 -11.08 6.24 -21.07
CA ARG A 379 -9.86 5.74 -20.44
C ARG A 379 -10.15 4.58 -19.49
N LEU A 380 -11.17 4.71 -18.64
CA LEU A 380 -11.59 3.65 -17.73
C LEU A 380 -12.09 2.40 -18.49
N HIS A 381 -12.79 2.56 -19.62
CA HIS A 381 -13.17 1.43 -20.47
C HIS A 381 -11.97 0.73 -21.12
N ILE A 382 -10.95 1.50 -21.53
CA ILE A 382 -9.74 0.96 -22.16
C ILE A 382 -8.90 0.15 -21.17
N TRP A 383 -8.66 0.70 -19.97
CA TRP A 383 -7.70 0.15 -19.02
C TRP A 383 -8.28 -0.85 -18.02
N ARG A 384 -9.59 -0.86 -17.81
CA ARG A 384 -10.22 -1.84 -16.93
C ARG A 384 -10.30 -3.19 -17.64
N SER A 385 -9.61 -4.18 -17.09
CA SER A 385 -9.60 -5.54 -17.65
C SER A 385 -11.00 -6.16 -17.63
N LYS A 386 -11.25 -7.11 -18.55
CA LYS A 386 -12.51 -7.85 -18.63
C LYS A 386 -12.83 -8.61 -17.34
N LEU A 387 -11.81 -9.02 -16.58
CA LEU A 387 -11.95 -9.68 -15.28
C LEU A 387 -12.44 -8.70 -14.22
N ILE A 388 -11.72 -7.59 -14.01
CA ILE A 388 -12.00 -6.61 -12.96
C ILE A 388 -13.33 -5.91 -13.21
N GLY A 389 -13.62 -5.60 -14.48
CA GLY A 389 -14.87 -4.97 -14.87
C GLY A 389 -16.08 -5.91 -14.91
N ASN A 390 -15.93 -7.18 -14.54
CA ASN A 390 -17.00 -8.17 -14.68
C ASN A 390 -17.97 -8.14 -13.49
N ASN A 391 -19.27 -8.26 -13.75
CA ASN A 391 -20.26 -8.41 -12.68
C ASN A 391 -20.15 -9.74 -11.90
N LYS A 392 -19.46 -10.75 -12.45
CA LYS A 392 -19.21 -12.04 -11.81
C LYS A 392 -17.86 -12.15 -11.11
N LEU A 393 -17.14 -11.04 -10.88
CA LEU A 393 -15.83 -11.09 -10.23
C LEU A 393 -15.86 -11.79 -8.86
N ASP A 394 -16.85 -11.50 -8.02
CA ASP A 394 -17.04 -12.19 -6.73
C ASP A 394 -17.23 -13.72 -6.89
N GLU A 395 -18.01 -14.15 -7.89
CA GLU A 395 -18.17 -15.59 -8.20
C GLU A 395 -16.85 -16.23 -8.65
N VAL A 396 -16.06 -15.52 -9.46
CA VAL A 396 -14.73 -15.98 -9.89
C VAL A 396 -13.81 -16.12 -8.67
N ILE A 397 -13.77 -15.14 -7.76
CA ILE A 397 -12.94 -15.20 -6.55
C ILE A 397 -13.38 -16.38 -5.67
N LYS A 398 -14.69 -16.58 -5.48
CA LYS A 398 -15.23 -17.74 -4.74
C LYS A 398 -14.83 -19.07 -5.38
N LEU A 399 -14.87 -19.16 -6.70
CA LEU A 399 -14.43 -20.34 -7.44
C LEU A 399 -12.94 -20.62 -7.21
N VAL A 400 -12.07 -19.61 -7.33
CA VAL A 400 -10.63 -19.80 -7.10
C VAL A 400 -10.33 -20.14 -5.63
N ASN A 401 -11.01 -19.53 -4.67
CA ASN A 401 -10.90 -19.88 -3.26
C ASN A 401 -11.31 -21.33 -2.99
N SER A 402 -12.29 -21.87 -3.73
CA SER A 402 -12.66 -23.29 -3.65
C SER A 402 -11.52 -24.20 -4.13
N PHE A 403 -10.85 -23.84 -5.23
CA PHE A 403 -9.68 -24.57 -5.73
C PHE A 403 -8.50 -24.49 -4.77
N LYS A 404 -8.28 -23.33 -4.14
CA LYS A 404 -7.23 -23.16 -3.11
C LYS A 404 -7.51 -24.02 -1.88
N SER A 405 -8.75 -24.04 -1.41
CA SER A 405 -9.18 -24.86 -0.27
C SER A 405 -9.01 -26.36 -0.52
N GLU A 406 -9.31 -26.83 -1.74
CA GLU A 406 -9.07 -28.21 -2.15
C GLU A 406 -7.57 -28.54 -2.15
N TYR A 407 -6.75 -27.65 -2.72
CA TYR A 407 -5.29 -27.79 -2.72
C TYR A 407 -4.72 -27.85 -1.29
N ASP A 408 -5.15 -26.94 -0.40
CA ASP A 408 -4.66 -26.91 0.99
C ASP A 408 -5.08 -28.15 1.79
N SER A 409 -6.29 -28.67 1.54
CA SER A 409 -6.76 -29.93 2.13
C SER A 409 -5.91 -31.12 1.67
N ASN A 410 -5.61 -31.20 0.37
CA ASN A 410 -4.76 -32.25 -0.20
C ASN A 410 -3.32 -32.16 0.34
N LYS A 411 -2.78 -30.94 0.44
CA LYS A 411 -1.48 -30.65 1.05
C LYS A 411 -1.42 -31.10 2.51
N GLN A 412 -2.45 -30.78 3.29
CA GLN A 412 -2.54 -31.17 4.70
C GLN A 412 -2.65 -32.69 4.85
N ALA A 413 -3.44 -33.36 4.00
CA ALA A 413 -3.54 -34.82 3.99
C ALA A 413 -2.18 -35.49 3.68
N LEU A 414 -1.41 -34.93 2.74
CA LEU A 414 -0.07 -35.41 2.39
C LEU A 414 0.90 -35.27 3.58
N PHE A 415 0.85 -34.14 4.30
CA PHE A 415 1.64 -33.92 5.52
C PHE A 415 1.24 -34.84 6.67
N ASN A 416 -0.05 -35.10 6.85
CA ASN A 416 -0.54 -36.03 7.87
C ASN A 416 -0.05 -37.46 7.57
N LYS A 417 -0.12 -37.90 6.30
CA LYS A 417 0.42 -39.19 5.86
C LYS A 417 1.93 -39.28 6.11
N TYR A 418 2.69 -38.23 5.79
CA TYR A 418 4.12 -38.17 6.08
C TYR A 418 4.41 -38.26 7.59
N LYS A 419 3.63 -37.56 8.42
CA LYS A 419 3.77 -37.59 9.87
C LYS A 419 3.50 -38.99 10.43
N ASP A 420 2.49 -39.69 9.92
CA ASP A 420 2.18 -41.06 10.31
C ASP A 420 3.27 -42.05 9.90
N GLU A 421 3.80 -41.93 8.68
CA GLU A 421 4.94 -42.74 8.21
C GLU A 421 6.20 -42.45 9.04
N MET A 422 6.44 -41.19 9.40
CA MET A 422 7.57 -40.81 10.23
C MET A 422 7.44 -41.31 11.67
N ASN A 423 6.23 -41.28 12.25
CA ASN A 423 5.95 -41.89 13.55
C ASN A 423 6.18 -43.40 13.53
N LYS A 424 5.76 -44.11 12.47
CA LYS A 424 6.03 -45.54 12.29
C LYS A 424 7.53 -45.82 12.20
N TYR A 425 8.27 -45.02 11.43
CA TYR A 425 9.72 -45.11 11.34
C TYR A 425 10.40 -44.89 12.71
N SER A 426 10.05 -43.83 13.43
CA SER A 426 10.57 -43.55 14.77
C SER A 426 10.29 -44.67 15.77
N ASN A 427 9.08 -45.25 15.75
CA ASN A 427 8.73 -46.39 16.59
C ASN A 427 9.54 -47.66 16.23
N ALA A 428 9.75 -47.92 14.95
CA ALA A 428 10.58 -49.05 14.50
C ALA A 428 12.06 -48.89 14.90
N VAL A 429 12.61 -47.67 14.81
CA VAL A 429 13.97 -47.35 15.27
C VAL A 429 14.10 -47.51 16.78
N ASN A 430 13.13 -47.01 17.55
CA ASN A 430 13.11 -47.17 19.01
C ASN A 430 13.02 -48.65 19.42
N HIS A 431 12.20 -49.45 18.74
CA HIS A 431 12.13 -50.89 18.98
C HIS A 431 13.44 -51.61 18.64
N ALA A 432 14.08 -51.29 17.52
CA ALA A 432 15.39 -51.86 17.16
C ALA A 432 16.49 -51.52 18.19
N ASN A 433 16.48 -50.30 18.74
CA ASN A 433 17.40 -49.86 19.79
C ASN A 433 17.11 -50.50 21.16
N SER A 434 15.84 -50.79 21.46
CA SER A 434 15.46 -51.51 22.68
C SER A 434 15.81 -53.01 22.64
N ALA A 435 15.74 -53.65 21.46
CA ALA A 435 16.07 -55.06 21.28
C ALA A 435 17.60 -55.34 21.34
N SER A 436 18.43 -54.32 21.10
CA SER A 436 19.90 -54.41 21.14
C SER A 436 20.49 -54.13 22.53
N SER A 437 19.68 -53.88 23.57
CA SER A 437 20.13 -53.55 24.93
C SER A 437 19.81 -54.63 26.00
N VAL A 438 19.47 -55.86 25.61
CA VAL A 438 19.36 -56.97 26.58
C VAL A 438 20.75 -57.47 26.97
N THR A 439 21.32 -56.90 28.04
CA THR A 439 22.40 -57.52 28.81
C THR A 439 21.79 -58.48 29.84
N PRO A 440 22.42 -59.61 30.19
CA PRO A 440 21.84 -60.55 31.15
C PRO A 440 21.88 -59.93 32.56
N ALA A 441 20.73 -59.89 33.22
CA ALA A 441 20.62 -59.48 34.61
C ALA A 441 21.43 -60.43 35.51
N ALA A 442 22.31 -59.87 36.35
CA ALA A 442 23.03 -60.58 37.39
C ALA A 442 22.06 -61.02 38.50
N THR A 443 21.90 -62.33 38.67
CA THR A 443 21.10 -62.91 39.75
C THR A 443 21.91 -62.92 41.05
N THR A 444 21.46 -62.14 42.03
CA THR A 444 21.95 -62.17 43.41
C THR A 444 21.58 -63.48 44.11
N ALA A 445 22.54 -64.02 44.86
CA ALA A 445 22.45 -65.25 45.62
C ALA A 445 21.35 -65.22 46.71
N ALA A 446 20.62 -66.34 46.82
CA ALA A 446 19.93 -66.72 48.05
C ALA A 446 19.99 -68.25 48.21
N THR A 447 20.66 -68.66 49.28
CA THR A 447 20.80 -70.00 49.81
C THR A 447 19.47 -70.50 50.40
N ALA A 448 18.98 -71.67 49.97
CA ALA A 448 18.16 -72.55 50.81
C ALA A 448 18.18 -74.00 50.29
N SER A 449 18.55 -74.88 51.21
CA SER A 449 18.58 -76.34 51.22
C SER A 449 17.25 -77.04 50.89
N GLY A 450 17.32 -78.26 50.34
CA GLY A 450 16.36 -79.32 50.70
C GLY A 450 15.85 -80.25 49.59
N THR A 451 16.65 -81.27 49.26
CA THR A 451 16.29 -82.69 48.98
C THR A 451 15.08 -83.05 48.08
N GLY A 452 15.35 -83.76 46.98
CA GLY A 452 14.36 -84.58 46.27
C GLY A 452 14.83 -85.15 44.92
N THR A 453 15.35 -86.38 44.94
CA THR A 453 15.79 -87.23 43.82
C THR A 453 14.75 -87.55 42.75
N ALA A 454 15.13 -87.55 41.47
CA ALA A 454 14.96 -88.70 40.55
C ALA A 454 15.72 -88.53 39.21
N VAL A 455 16.23 -89.68 38.74
CA VAL A 455 17.13 -89.94 37.60
C VAL A 455 16.41 -89.92 36.25
N GLY A 456 17.09 -89.48 35.18
CA GLY A 456 16.71 -89.74 33.79
C GLY A 456 17.56 -88.99 32.73
N THR A 457 18.49 -89.68 32.09
CA THR A 457 19.28 -89.28 30.88
C THR A 457 18.59 -89.76 29.59
N PRO A 458 19.05 -89.39 28.37
CA PRO A 458 19.29 -88.07 27.80
C PRO A 458 18.51 -87.85 26.45
N ALA A 459 18.74 -86.68 25.83
CA ALA A 459 18.12 -86.08 24.63
C ALA A 459 17.82 -86.97 23.40
N PRO A 460 16.98 -86.44 22.48
CA PRO A 460 17.59 -85.90 21.25
C PRO A 460 17.21 -84.44 21.01
N SER A 461 18.21 -83.72 20.51
CA SER A 461 18.22 -82.35 20.02
C SER A 461 17.16 -82.13 18.93
N GLY A 462 16.10 -81.40 19.26
CA GLY A 462 15.26 -80.72 18.29
C GLY A 462 15.83 -79.33 18.05
N GLU A 463 16.28 -79.08 16.83
CA GLU A 463 16.60 -77.75 16.33
C GLU A 463 15.36 -76.85 16.46
N VAL A 464 15.45 -75.82 17.30
CA VAL A 464 14.57 -74.66 17.18
C VAL A 464 15.36 -73.69 16.31
N GLU A 465 14.95 -73.55 15.05
CA GLU A 465 15.36 -72.44 14.20
C GLU A 465 15.02 -71.14 14.94
N ALA A 466 16.03 -70.50 15.52
CA ALA A 466 15.95 -69.10 15.86
C ALA A 466 15.91 -68.36 14.52
N ASP A 467 14.71 -68.03 14.06
CA ASP A 467 14.50 -67.02 13.03
C ASP A 467 15.15 -65.72 13.52
N ASN A 468 16.40 -65.51 13.12
CA ASN A 468 17.04 -64.20 13.14
C ASN A 468 16.31 -63.33 12.10
N GLN A 469 15.09 -62.89 12.43
CA GLN A 469 14.47 -61.77 11.76
C GLN A 469 15.32 -60.55 12.05
N SER A 470 16.27 -60.29 11.16
CA SER A 470 16.95 -59.01 11.03
C SER A 470 15.85 -57.95 11.03
N ILE A 471 15.79 -57.10 12.05
CA ILE A 471 14.81 -56.00 12.08
C ILE A 471 15.21 -55.05 10.95
N VAL A 472 14.59 -55.21 9.78
CA VAL A 472 14.81 -54.34 8.63
C VAL A 472 14.16 -53.01 8.97
N ILE A 473 14.97 -52.03 9.38
CA ILE A 473 14.49 -50.66 9.59
C ILE A 473 14.05 -50.13 8.22
N PRO A 474 12.78 -49.73 8.04
CA PRO A 474 12.32 -49.19 6.77
C PRO A 474 13.10 -47.89 6.44
N PRO A 475 13.28 -47.55 5.16
CA PRO A 475 13.97 -46.32 4.78
C PRO A 475 13.24 -45.10 5.37
N LYS A 476 14.01 -44.12 5.87
CA LYS A 476 13.45 -42.90 6.45
C LYS A 476 12.53 -42.21 5.43
N PRO A 477 11.27 -41.92 5.76
CA PRO A 477 10.37 -41.25 4.83
C PRO A 477 10.89 -39.84 4.52
N LYS A 478 10.87 -39.48 3.24
CA LYS A 478 11.28 -38.15 2.77
C LYS A 478 10.13 -37.18 2.95
N LYS A 479 10.43 -35.95 3.39
CA LYS A 479 9.43 -34.88 3.50
C LYS A 479 8.85 -34.64 2.09
N PRO A 480 7.52 -34.54 1.93
CA PRO A 480 6.94 -34.27 0.63
C PRO A 480 7.37 -32.90 0.13
N VAL A 481 7.82 -32.85 -1.13
CA VAL A 481 8.00 -31.59 -1.87
C VAL A 481 6.65 -31.24 -2.46
N ILE A 482 6.14 -30.06 -2.13
CA ILE A 482 4.81 -29.61 -2.54
C ILE A 482 4.99 -28.31 -3.29
N ASP A 483 4.66 -28.32 -4.58
CA ASP A 483 4.71 -27.14 -5.43
C ASP A 483 3.70 -26.10 -4.94
N PRO A 484 3.99 -24.79 -5.05
CA PRO A 484 3.04 -23.74 -4.67
C PRO A 484 1.73 -23.86 -5.46
N PHE A 485 0.64 -23.37 -4.87
CA PHE A 485 -0.66 -23.35 -5.54
C PHE A 485 -0.53 -22.64 -6.89
N LYS A 486 -0.99 -23.31 -7.95
CA LYS A 486 -1.07 -22.77 -9.30
C LYS A 486 -2.33 -23.28 -9.97
N LEU A 487 -3.01 -22.40 -10.70
CA LEU A 487 -4.18 -22.77 -11.48
C LEU A 487 -3.80 -23.71 -12.64
N SER A 488 -4.48 -24.85 -12.72
CA SER A 488 -4.38 -25.75 -13.87
C SER A 488 -5.05 -25.16 -15.11
N LYS A 489 -4.67 -25.65 -16.30
CA LYS A 489 -5.30 -25.21 -17.57
C LYS A 489 -6.82 -25.42 -17.58
N SER A 490 -7.31 -26.49 -16.95
CA SER A 490 -8.75 -26.76 -16.86
C SER A 490 -9.46 -25.75 -15.96
N GLN A 491 -8.87 -25.41 -14.80
CA GLN A 491 -9.41 -24.40 -13.90
C GLN A 491 -9.42 -23.01 -14.55
N LEU A 492 -8.36 -22.66 -15.29
CA LEU A 492 -8.30 -21.39 -16.02
C LEU A 492 -9.39 -21.31 -17.11
N ASN A 493 -9.67 -22.40 -17.81
CA ASN A 493 -10.77 -22.45 -18.77
C ASN A 493 -12.13 -22.24 -18.10
N GLN A 494 -12.38 -22.87 -16.95
CA GLN A 494 -13.61 -22.65 -16.18
C GLN A 494 -13.77 -21.18 -15.74
N ILE A 495 -12.68 -20.55 -15.31
CA ILE A 495 -12.66 -19.13 -14.95
C ILE A 495 -12.98 -18.26 -16.16
N ASN A 496 -12.33 -18.51 -17.31
CA ASN A 496 -12.56 -17.73 -18.53
C ASN A 496 -14.00 -17.89 -19.03
N GLU A 497 -14.57 -19.09 -19.01
CA GLU A 497 -15.98 -19.32 -19.36
C GLU A 497 -16.92 -18.54 -18.43
N LEU A 498 -16.63 -18.51 -17.13
CA LEU A 498 -17.41 -17.74 -16.16
C LEU A 498 -17.34 -16.24 -16.45
N VAL A 499 -16.15 -15.71 -16.70
CA VAL A 499 -15.92 -14.30 -17.09
C VAL A 499 -16.62 -13.98 -18.40
N ASP A 500 -16.55 -14.86 -19.39
CA ASP A 500 -17.18 -14.69 -20.71
C ASP A 500 -18.72 -14.74 -20.64
N SER A 501 -19.27 -15.47 -19.66
CA SER A 501 -20.72 -15.50 -19.40
C SER A 501 -21.24 -14.26 -18.65
N GLY A 502 -20.34 -13.43 -18.11
CA GLY A 502 -20.67 -12.19 -17.42
C GLY A 502 -20.78 -10.99 -18.36
N SER A 503 -21.10 -9.83 -17.79
CA SER A 503 -21.14 -8.55 -18.52
C SER A 503 -20.23 -7.53 -17.86
N THR A 504 -19.72 -6.59 -18.65
CA THR A 504 -18.92 -5.48 -18.15
C THR A 504 -19.80 -4.47 -17.42
N LEU A 505 -19.41 -4.07 -16.20
CA LEU A 505 -20.13 -3.07 -15.42
C LEU A 505 -20.11 -1.71 -16.15
N PRO A 506 -21.21 -0.94 -16.11
CA PRO A 506 -21.24 0.40 -16.68
C PRO A 506 -20.32 1.33 -15.89
N ILE A 507 -19.79 2.35 -16.55
CA ILE A 507 -19.01 3.42 -15.93
C ILE A 507 -19.80 4.72 -16.12
N GLU A 508 -20.07 5.41 -15.01
CA GLU A 508 -20.73 6.70 -15.01
C GLU A 508 -19.95 7.67 -14.10
N ILE A 509 -19.61 8.82 -14.67
CA ILE A 509 -18.91 9.89 -13.98
C ILE A 509 -19.90 11.00 -13.71
N LEU A 510 -20.06 11.31 -12.42
CA LEU A 510 -20.92 12.34 -11.92
C LEU A 510 -20.07 13.58 -11.69
N SER A 511 -20.21 14.57 -12.56
CA SER A 511 -19.72 15.92 -12.27
C SER A 511 -20.63 16.59 -11.25
N SER A 512 -20.08 17.49 -10.42
CA SER A 512 -20.87 18.28 -9.48
C SER A 512 -22.08 18.90 -10.19
N SER A 513 -23.26 18.84 -9.55
CA SER A 513 -24.51 19.40 -10.09
C SER A 513 -24.28 20.82 -10.61
N ARG A 514 -24.90 21.20 -11.74
CA ARG A 514 -24.67 22.48 -12.45
C ARG A 514 -24.71 23.75 -11.57
N ASP A 515 -25.36 23.68 -10.41
CA ASP A 515 -25.53 24.79 -9.48
C ASP A 515 -24.39 24.95 -8.45
N ILE A 516 -23.46 23.99 -8.36
CA ILE A 516 -22.40 23.97 -7.33
C ILE A 516 -21.05 23.73 -7.98
N GLU A 517 -20.12 24.65 -7.76
CA GLU A 517 -18.74 24.50 -8.20
C GLU A 517 -18.09 23.27 -7.54
N PRO A 518 -17.38 22.41 -8.30
CA PRO A 518 -16.72 21.22 -7.76
C PRO A 518 -15.77 21.49 -6.57
N SER A 519 -15.13 22.66 -6.52
CA SER A 519 -14.24 23.09 -5.43
C SER A 519 -14.99 23.33 -4.10
N LEU A 520 -16.28 23.65 -4.15
CA LEU A 520 -17.11 23.98 -2.99
C LEU A 520 -17.93 22.79 -2.48
N LEU A 521 -17.96 21.68 -3.23
CA LEU A 521 -18.81 20.53 -2.91
C LEU A 521 -18.45 19.91 -1.55
N ILE A 522 -17.16 19.75 -1.27
CA ILE A 522 -16.65 19.26 0.02
C ILE A 522 -17.09 20.20 1.15
N TRP A 523 -17.03 21.52 0.95
CA TRP A 523 -17.43 22.50 1.97
C TRP A 523 -18.94 22.48 2.22
N LYS A 524 -19.74 22.33 1.17
CA LYS A 524 -21.18 22.11 1.27
C LYS A 524 -21.48 20.84 2.08
N GLY A 525 -20.75 19.76 1.83
CA GLY A 525 -20.80 18.54 2.62
C GLY A 525 -20.57 18.75 4.11
N GLY A 526 -19.52 19.48 4.46
CA GLY A 526 -19.20 19.84 5.85
C GLY A 526 -20.31 20.67 6.48
N SER A 527 -20.94 21.57 5.70
CA SER A 527 -22.08 22.35 6.17
C SER A 527 -23.35 21.51 6.40
N VAL A 528 -23.55 20.44 5.61
CA VAL A 528 -24.62 19.46 5.81
C VAL A 528 -24.33 18.66 7.08
N TYR A 529 -23.11 18.14 7.21
CA TYR A 529 -22.65 17.41 8.38
C TYR A 529 -22.87 18.20 9.68
N ALA A 530 -22.50 19.48 9.70
CA ALA A 530 -22.67 20.37 10.84
C ALA A 530 -24.15 20.60 11.26
N ARG A 531 -25.12 20.21 10.42
CA ARG A 531 -26.56 20.30 10.69
C ARG A 531 -27.18 18.96 11.05
N LEU A 532 -26.45 17.85 10.89
CA LEU A 532 -26.93 16.52 11.26
C LEU A 532 -26.94 16.36 12.78
N LYS A 533 -27.89 15.58 13.31
CA LYS A 533 -27.98 15.33 14.76
C LYS A 533 -26.72 14.65 15.32
N ILE A 534 -26.06 13.83 14.50
CA ILE A 534 -24.87 13.07 14.89
C ILE A 534 -23.70 13.98 15.28
N VAL A 535 -23.62 15.20 14.72
CA VAL A 535 -22.51 16.13 15.05
C VAL A 535 -22.47 16.47 16.53
N ASN A 536 -23.63 16.42 17.23
CA ASN A 536 -23.72 16.70 18.66
C ASN A 536 -22.96 15.68 19.53
N GLU A 537 -22.66 14.49 18.99
CA GLU A 537 -21.96 13.42 19.70
C GLU A 537 -20.44 13.44 19.46
N VAL A 538 -19.98 14.18 18.44
CA VAL A 538 -18.59 14.18 17.94
C VAL A 538 -17.91 15.54 18.07
N TRP A 539 -18.57 16.51 18.71
CA TRP A 539 -17.92 17.76 19.09
C TRP A 539 -16.88 17.51 20.18
N VAL A 540 -15.66 17.97 19.92
CA VAL A 540 -14.56 18.02 20.89
C VAL A 540 -14.41 19.45 21.40
N ASN A 541 -14.52 19.63 22.72
CA ASN A 541 -14.29 20.92 23.36
C ASN A 541 -12.87 21.02 23.98
N SER A 542 -12.49 22.23 24.40
CA SER A 542 -11.16 22.46 25.00
C SER A 542 -10.94 21.63 26.27
N GLU A 543 -11.94 21.46 27.12
CA GLU A 543 -11.81 20.69 28.37
C GLU A 543 -11.54 19.19 28.10
N GLN A 544 -12.23 18.61 27.12
CA GLN A 544 -12.01 17.24 26.67
C GLN A 544 -10.62 17.09 26.03
N TRP A 545 -10.22 18.05 25.20
CA TRP A 545 -8.92 18.06 24.56
C TRP A 545 -7.77 18.19 25.57
N ASP A 546 -7.91 19.04 26.59
CA ASP A 546 -6.91 19.21 27.63
C ASP A 546 -6.77 17.97 28.53
N LYS A 547 -7.86 17.23 28.76
CA LYS A 547 -7.86 16.00 29.56
C LYS A 547 -7.34 14.77 28.82
N LEU A 548 -7.74 14.60 27.55
CA LEU A 548 -7.52 13.37 26.78
C LEU A 548 -6.53 13.54 25.62
N GLY A 549 -6.25 14.77 25.19
CA GLY A 549 -5.48 15.04 23.99
C GLY A 549 -6.10 14.40 22.76
N SER A 550 -5.26 13.91 21.84
CA SER A 550 -5.69 13.21 20.62
C SER A 550 -6.53 11.94 20.89
N ARG A 551 -6.46 11.34 22.09
CA ARG A 551 -7.25 10.14 22.42
C ARG A 551 -8.75 10.39 22.43
N CYS A 552 -9.20 11.65 22.55
CA CYS A 552 -10.63 11.95 22.43
C CYS A 552 -11.18 11.57 21.05
N LEU A 553 -10.34 11.56 20.01
CA LEU A 553 -10.76 11.26 18.65
C LEU A 553 -11.20 9.81 18.47
N ASN A 554 -10.67 8.86 19.26
CA ASN A 554 -11.17 7.48 19.27
C ASN A 554 -12.66 7.37 19.67
N TYR A 555 -13.22 8.41 20.29
CA TYR A 555 -14.60 8.43 20.79
C TYR A 555 -15.47 9.50 20.12
N ALA A 556 -14.86 10.48 19.44
CA ALA A 556 -15.51 11.69 18.95
C ALA A 556 -15.31 11.87 17.43
N THR A 557 -15.31 10.77 16.67
CA THR A 557 -15.23 10.76 15.21
C THR A 557 -16.20 9.75 14.62
N LEU A 558 -16.60 9.97 13.36
CA LEU A 558 -17.43 9.02 12.60
C LEU A 558 -16.64 7.84 12.00
N PHE A 559 -15.32 7.93 12.02
CA PHE A 559 -14.40 6.94 11.47
C PHE A 559 -13.47 6.45 12.57
N ASN A 560 -12.92 5.26 12.40
CA ASN A 560 -11.94 4.69 13.33
C ASN A 560 -10.64 5.49 13.24
N TYR A 561 -10.22 6.11 14.35
CA TYR A 561 -9.10 7.06 14.42
C TYR A 561 -7.78 6.43 14.84
#